data_AF-A0A1F3Y683-F1
#
_entry.id   AF-A0A1F3Y683-F1
#
_cell.length_a   1.000
_cell.length_b   1.000
_cell.length_c   1.000
_cell.angle_alpha   90.00
_cell.angle_beta   90.00
_cell.angle_gamma   90.00
#
_symmetry.space_group_name_H-M   'P 1'
#
loop_
_entity.id
_entity.type
_entity.pdbx_description
1 polymer ?
#
loop_
_entity_poly.entity_id
_entity_poly.type
_entity_poly.pdbx_seq_one_letter_code
_entity_poly.pdbx_strand_id
1 'polypeptide(L)'
;MDPRGFKEVSIEELLTPKKAFWKERHPNVWAFFCPFCRAERRLPYNPRPGRLKHYIQVGLTAIVFTCVTWKWFQFKGLVSFLPFWAIFEIFYRTRVRVALSCPHCGFDPYLYLSDVKKAREEIENYWRKKFVEKGIPYPEKDKTKAATASPDSSKVVSENPNLTETRTGR
;
A
#
# COMPACT_ATOMS: atom_id res chain seq x y z
N MET A 1 -2.45 -59.84 -5.33
CA MET A 1 -1.93 -58.66 -6.04
C MET A 1 -3.07 -58.13 -6.88
N ASP A 2 -3.80 -57.15 -6.37
CA ASP A 2 -4.96 -56.56 -7.04
C ASP A 2 -4.53 -55.32 -7.85
N PRO A 3 -4.77 -55.28 -9.17
CA PRO A 3 -4.43 -54.13 -9.99
C PRO A 3 -5.50 -53.04 -9.82
N ARG A 4 -5.17 -52.03 -9.03
CA ARG A 4 -5.62 -50.63 -9.17
C ARG A 4 -7.13 -50.42 -9.39
N GLY A 5 -7.88 -50.46 -8.29
CA GLY A 5 -9.17 -49.78 -8.17
C GLY A 5 -8.97 -48.26 -8.07
N PHE A 6 -8.73 -47.59 -9.20
CA PHE A 6 -8.72 -46.14 -9.28
C PHE A 6 -10.17 -45.68 -9.38
N LYS A 7 -10.77 -45.24 -8.26
CA LYS A 7 -12.09 -44.60 -8.29
C LYS A 7 -11.96 -43.31 -9.12
N GLU A 8 -12.74 -43.21 -10.20
CA GLU A 8 -12.92 -41.96 -10.94
C GLU A 8 -13.48 -40.92 -9.98
N VAL A 9 -12.61 -40.03 -9.52
CA VAL A 9 -13.02 -38.83 -8.79
C VAL A 9 -13.55 -37.87 -9.84
N SER A 10 -14.87 -37.69 -9.86
CA SER A 10 -15.56 -36.79 -10.77
C SER A 10 -15.01 -35.37 -10.62
N ILE A 11 -14.55 -34.80 -11.74
CA ILE A 11 -13.93 -33.46 -11.82
C ILE A 11 -14.87 -32.37 -11.26
N GLU A 12 -16.19 -32.59 -11.29
CA GLU A 12 -17.21 -31.72 -10.67
C GLU A 12 -17.10 -31.62 -9.15
N GLU A 13 -16.63 -32.67 -8.46
CA GLU A 13 -16.44 -32.66 -7.01
C GLU A 13 -15.16 -31.90 -6.61
N LEU A 14 -14.20 -31.76 -7.53
CA LEU A 14 -13.02 -30.90 -7.38
C LEU A 14 -13.29 -29.44 -7.79
N LEU A 15 -14.28 -29.20 -8.67
CA LEU A 15 -14.65 -27.87 -9.17
C LEU A 15 -15.74 -27.19 -8.36
N THR A 16 -16.45 -27.90 -7.48
CA THR A 16 -17.33 -27.26 -6.51
C THR A 16 -16.50 -26.75 -5.34
N PRO A 17 -16.26 -25.42 -5.21
CA PRO A 17 -15.56 -24.92 -4.04
C PRO A 17 -16.42 -25.28 -2.84
N LYS A 18 -15.98 -26.25 -2.03
CA LYS A 18 -16.55 -26.53 -0.71
C LYS A 18 -16.73 -25.19 -0.04
N LYS A 19 -17.99 -24.78 0.17
CA LYS A 19 -18.35 -23.50 0.76
C LYS A 19 -17.43 -23.30 1.95
N ALA A 20 -16.44 -22.42 1.81
CA ALA A 20 -15.41 -22.29 2.81
C ALA A 20 -16.12 -21.96 4.12
N PHE A 21 -15.97 -22.82 5.14
CA PHE A 21 -16.63 -22.67 6.45
C PHE A 21 -16.30 -21.33 7.13
N TRP A 22 -15.34 -20.61 6.59
CA TRP A 22 -14.98 -19.25 6.91
C TRP A 22 -15.93 -18.28 6.19
N LYS A 23 -17.12 -18.10 6.75
CA LYS A 23 -17.98 -16.94 6.46
C LYS A 23 -17.12 -15.68 6.53
N GLU A 24 -16.96 -14.96 5.43
CA GLU A 24 -16.20 -13.70 5.34
C GLU A 24 -16.76 -12.72 6.38
N ARG A 25 -16.10 -12.64 7.54
CA ARG A 25 -16.75 -12.17 8.79
C ARG A 25 -16.65 -10.65 9.00
N HIS A 26 -16.29 -9.87 8.00
CA HIS A 26 -16.14 -8.43 8.16
C HIS A 26 -16.79 -7.64 7.01
N PRO A 27 -17.90 -6.92 7.26
CA PRO A 27 -18.55 -6.06 6.27
C PRO A 27 -17.72 -4.83 5.87
N ASN A 28 -16.53 -4.65 6.44
CA ASN A 28 -15.68 -3.48 6.27
C ASN A 28 -14.32 -3.83 5.66
N VAL A 29 -14.26 -4.86 4.81
CA VAL A 29 -13.06 -5.16 4.03
C VAL A 29 -13.01 -4.18 2.86
N TRP A 30 -11.94 -3.41 2.79
CA TRP A 30 -11.75 -2.48 1.68
C TRP A 30 -11.02 -3.21 0.54
N ALA A 31 -11.71 -3.38 -0.58
CA ALA A 31 -11.19 -4.03 -1.76
C ALA A 31 -10.76 -3.00 -2.80
N PHE A 32 -9.60 -3.20 -3.42
CA PHE A 32 -9.10 -2.39 -4.52
C PHE A 32 -8.30 -3.24 -5.52
N PHE A 33 -8.15 -2.77 -6.74
CA PHE A 33 -7.36 -3.44 -7.78
C PHE A 33 -6.00 -2.77 -7.92
N CYS A 34 -4.94 -3.59 -8.07
CA CYS A 34 -3.63 -3.05 -8.40
C CYS A 34 -3.61 -2.55 -9.86
N PRO A 35 -3.16 -1.31 -10.14
CA PRO A 35 -3.16 -0.77 -11.51
C PRO A 35 -2.17 -1.50 -12.44
N PHE A 36 -1.11 -2.11 -11.90
CA PHE A 36 -0.09 -2.81 -12.70
C PHE A 36 -0.46 -4.27 -13.01
N CYS A 37 -0.76 -5.07 -11.98
CA CYS A 37 -1.04 -6.50 -12.16
C CYS A 37 -2.53 -6.84 -12.23
N ARG A 38 -3.43 -5.87 -12.00
CA ARG A 38 -4.89 -6.06 -11.90
C ARG A 38 -5.34 -7.11 -10.88
N ALA A 39 -4.44 -7.54 -9.99
CA ALA A 39 -4.79 -8.44 -8.89
C ALA A 39 -5.72 -7.72 -7.90
N GLU A 40 -6.78 -8.42 -7.48
CA GLU A 40 -7.68 -7.96 -6.41
C GLU A 40 -6.94 -7.98 -5.07
N ARG A 41 -7.05 -6.89 -4.32
CA ARG A 41 -6.43 -6.70 -3.01
C ARG A 41 -7.51 -6.39 -1.99
N ARG A 42 -7.51 -7.13 -0.90
CA ARG A 42 -8.42 -6.93 0.24
C ARG A 42 -7.61 -6.51 1.45
N LEU A 43 -7.87 -5.31 1.96
CA LEU A 43 -7.24 -4.81 3.19
C LEU A 43 -8.11 -5.18 4.40
N PRO A 44 -7.53 -5.79 5.45
CA PRO A 44 -8.29 -6.15 6.64
C PRO A 44 -8.67 -4.94 7.51
N TYR A 45 -8.19 -3.74 7.16
CA TYR A 45 -8.49 -2.50 7.86
C TYR A 45 -8.72 -1.36 6.87
N ASN A 46 -9.52 -0.38 7.29
CA ASN A 46 -9.77 0.85 6.54
C ASN A 46 -8.55 1.78 6.70
N PRO A 47 -7.98 2.32 5.62
CA PRO A 47 -6.83 3.24 5.71
C PRO A 47 -7.15 4.53 6.46
N ARG A 48 -8.43 4.94 6.56
CA ARG A 48 -8.82 6.12 7.34
C ARG A 48 -8.70 5.86 8.85
N PRO A 49 -7.87 6.60 9.61
CA PRO A 49 -7.78 6.53 11.07
C PRO A 49 -9.02 7.17 11.73
N GLY A 50 -10.21 6.69 11.41
CA GLY A 50 -11.47 7.31 11.85
C GLY A 50 -12.10 6.65 13.09
N ARG A 51 -11.48 5.61 13.66
CA ARG A 51 -12.11 4.84 14.73
C ARG A 51 -11.69 5.42 16.09
N LEU A 52 -12.64 6.00 16.82
CA LEU A 52 -12.47 6.55 18.19
C LEU A 52 -11.71 5.61 19.14
N LYS A 53 -11.80 4.30 18.92
CA LYS A 53 -11.07 3.26 19.69
C LYS A 53 -9.56 3.49 19.72
N HIS A 54 -8.95 3.91 18.61
CA HIS A 54 -7.50 4.13 18.57
C HIS A 54 -7.08 5.36 19.40
N TYR A 55 -7.87 6.43 19.35
CA TYR A 55 -7.66 7.63 20.16
C TYR A 55 -7.77 7.32 21.65
N ILE A 56 -8.78 6.53 22.04
CA ILE A 56 -8.96 6.07 23.44
C ILE A 56 -7.76 5.24 23.90
N GLN A 57 -7.29 4.32 23.05
CA GLN A 57 -6.12 3.49 23.38
C GLN A 57 -4.87 4.34 23.63
N VAL A 58 -4.56 5.29 22.72
CA VAL A 58 -3.39 6.18 22.88
C VAL A 58 -3.55 7.06 24.12
N GLY A 59 -4.74 7.61 24.34
CA GLY A 59 -5.06 8.40 25.54
C GLY A 59 -4.86 7.61 26.83
N LEU A 60 -5.38 6.37 26.91
CA LEU A 60 -5.18 5.50 28.07
C LEU A 60 -3.71 5.18 28.30
N THR A 61 -2.95 4.86 27.24
CA THR A 61 -1.51 4.59 27.39
C THR A 61 -0.74 5.81 27.87
N ALA A 62 -1.11 7.01 27.40
CA ALA A 62 -0.49 8.25 27.86
C ALA A 62 -0.84 8.53 29.34
N ILE A 63 -2.11 8.35 29.74
CA ILE A 63 -2.53 8.51 31.14
C ILE A 63 -1.76 7.55 32.06
N VAL A 64 -1.69 6.27 31.71
CA VAL A 64 -0.95 5.26 32.48
C VAL A 64 0.53 5.65 32.59
N PHE A 65 1.14 6.10 31.50
CA PHE A 65 2.52 6.57 31.49
C PHE A 65 2.73 7.81 32.39
N THR A 66 1.83 8.79 32.32
CA THR A 66 1.86 9.98 33.19
C THR A 66 1.68 9.61 34.66
N CYS A 67 0.80 8.65 34.99
CA CYS A 67 0.64 8.14 36.35
C CYS A 67 1.92 7.47 36.88
N VAL A 68 2.57 6.63 36.06
CA VAL A 68 3.84 5.96 36.43
C VAL A 68 4.98 6.96 36.61
N THR A 69 5.04 7.99 35.77
CA THR A 69 6.11 9.00 35.78
C THR A 69 5.80 10.24 36.62
N TRP A 70 4.72 10.23 37.41
CA TRP A 70 4.20 11.38 38.13
C TRP A 70 5.23 12.04 39.06
N LYS A 71 6.03 11.22 39.76
CA LYS A 71 7.05 11.70 40.70
C LYS A 71 8.11 12.57 40.02
N TRP A 72 8.41 12.31 38.75
CA TRP A 72 9.41 13.04 37.98
C TRP A 72 8.80 14.22 37.24
N PHE A 73 7.69 14.00 36.54
CA PHE A 73 7.18 14.96 35.56
C PHE A 73 6.10 15.92 36.10
N GLN A 74 5.41 15.61 37.21
CA GLN A 74 4.33 16.43 37.76
C GLN A 74 3.37 16.91 36.64
N PHE A 75 2.90 18.17 36.67
CA PHE A 75 2.07 18.79 35.62
C PHE A 75 2.73 18.83 34.23
N LYS A 76 4.07 18.80 34.13
CA LYS A 76 4.76 18.76 32.84
C LYS A 76 4.55 17.42 32.13
N GLY A 77 4.10 16.39 32.85
CA GLY A 77 3.71 15.09 32.30
C GLY A 77 2.54 15.17 31.32
N LEU A 78 1.76 16.25 31.29
CA LEU A 78 0.72 16.41 30.27
C LEU A 78 1.32 16.58 28.85
N VAL A 79 2.52 17.16 28.75
CA VAL A 79 3.23 17.35 27.48
C VAL A 79 3.72 16.02 26.90
N SER A 80 3.85 14.96 27.70
CA SER A 80 4.26 13.64 27.19
C SER A 80 3.23 13.00 26.26
N PHE A 81 1.98 13.49 26.26
CA PHE A 81 0.99 13.04 25.28
C PHE A 81 1.43 13.29 23.82
N LEU A 82 2.10 14.42 23.54
CA LEU A 82 2.53 14.78 22.19
C LEU A 82 3.51 13.77 21.55
N PRO A 83 4.61 13.36 22.21
CA PRO A 83 5.51 12.36 21.63
C PRO A 83 4.81 11.00 21.45
N PHE A 84 3.94 10.57 22.38
CA PHE A 84 3.17 9.32 22.18
C PHE A 84 2.24 9.41 20.98
N TRP A 85 1.56 10.55 20.81
CA TRP A 85 0.71 10.79 19.65
C TRP A 85 1.50 10.76 18.33
N ALA A 86 2.64 11.44 18.28
CA ALA A 86 3.51 11.46 17.11
C ALA A 86 4.04 10.06 16.75
N ILE A 87 4.50 9.31 17.76
CA ILE A 87 4.95 7.92 17.59
C ILE A 87 3.80 7.07 17.03
N PHE A 88 2.62 7.16 17.64
CA PHE A 88 1.43 6.43 17.18
C PHE A 88 1.10 6.75 15.72
N GLU A 89 1.12 8.02 15.32
CA GLU A 89 0.84 8.44 13.95
C GLU A 89 1.85 7.85 12.95
N ILE A 90 3.15 7.91 13.28
CA ILE A 90 4.23 7.35 12.46
C ILE A 90 4.05 5.84 12.29
N PHE A 91 3.80 5.12 13.39
CA PHE A 91 3.58 3.67 13.34
C PHE A 91 2.33 3.31 12.54
N TYR A 92 1.22 4.00 12.77
CA TYR A 92 -0.02 3.77 12.04
C TYR A 92 0.18 3.99 10.54
N ARG A 93 0.76 5.12 10.16
CA ARG A 93 1.02 5.48 8.76
C ARG A 93 1.99 4.50 8.08
N THR A 94 2.99 4.02 8.80
CA THR A 94 3.95 3.02 8.29
C THR A 94 3.27 1.67 8.07
N ARG A 95 2.45 1.21 9.01
CA ARG A 95 1.69 -0.05 8.84
C ARG A 95 0.74 0.02 7.65
N VAL A 96 0.04 1.15 7.48
CA VAL A 96 -0.86 1.40 6.34
C VAL A 96 -0.08 1.32 5.02
N ARG A 97 1.09 1.95 4.94
CA ARG A 97 1.97 1.86 3.76
C ARG A 97 2.34 0.43 3.42
N VAL A 98 2.86 -0.33 4.39
CA VAL A 98 3.29 -1.72 4.16
C VAL A 98 2.15 -2.61 3.67
N ALA A 99 0.92 -2.43 4.16
CA ALA A 99 -0.18 -3.24 3.67
C ALA A 99 -0.68 -2.82 2.28
N LEU A 100 -0.44 -1.58 1.86
CA LEU A 100 -0.82 -1.10 0.54
C LEU A 100 0.11 -1.59 -0.57
N SER A 101 1.39 -1.83 -0.29
CA SER A 101 2.37 -2.34 -1.27
C SER A 101 1.96 -3.73 -1.79
N CYS A 102 1.83 -3.91 -3.11
CA CYS A 102 1.32 -5.12 -3.76
C CYS A 102 2.29 -6.32 -3.64
N PRO A 103 1.84 -7.56 -3.33
CA PRO A 103 2.74 -8.68 -3.05
C PRO A 103 3.08 -9.47 -4.32
N HIS A 104 2.39 -9.18 -5.43
CA HIS A 104 2.49 -9.89 -6.69
C HIS A 104 3.48 -9.21 -7.64
N CYS A 105 3.50 -7.87 -7.64
CA CYS A 105 4.34 -7.04 -8.51
C CYS A 105 5.22 -6.02 -7.77
N GLY A 106 5.11 -5.88 -6.44
CA GLY A 106 5.90 -4.91 -5.68
C GLY A 106 5.47 -3.44 -5.83
N PHE A 107 4.31 -3.16 -6.45
CA PHE A 107 3.83 -1.78 -6.63
C PHE A 107 3.48 -1.11 -5.30
N ASP A 108 4.07 0.05 -5.01
CA ASP A 108 3.73 0.92 -3.88
C ASP A 108 3.03 2.21 -4.36
N PRO A 109 1.75 2.44 -3.98
CA PRO A 109 1.00 3.62 -4.42
C PRO A 109 1.54 4.93 -3.84
N TYR A 110 2.09 4.93 -2.61
CA TYR A 110 2.64 6.15 -2.02
C TYR A 110 3.92 6.56 -2.71
N LEU A 111 4.79 5.57 -3.00
CA LEU A 111 6.03 5.84 -3.71
C LEU A 111 5.75 6.34 -5.13
N TYR A 112 4.75 5.77 -5.81
CA TYR A 112 4.34 6.21 -7.14
C TYR A 112 3.81 7.65 -7.16
N LEU A 113 3.07 8.06 -6.12
CA LEU A 113 2.59 9.44 -5.97
C LEU A 113 3.73 10.43 -5.73
N SER A 114 4.77 10.04 -4.99
CA SER A 114 5.93 10.91 -4.72
C SER A 114 6.97 10.93 -5.84
N ASP A 115 7.27 9.77 -6.42
CA ASP A 115 8.30 9.59 -7.45
C ASP A 115 8.00 8.37 -8.33
N VAL A 116 7.51 8.65 -9.53
CA VAL A 116 7.16 7.64 -10.53
C VAL A 116 8.40 6.86 -11.00
N LYS A 117 9.58 7.49 -11.06
CA LYS A 117 10.81 6.83 -11.54
C LYS A 117 11.26 5.79 -10.53
N LYS A 118 11.35 6.18 -9.25
CA LYS A 118 11.72 5.28 -8.17
C LYS A 118 10.74 4.12 -8.00
N ALA A 119 9.44 4.38 -8.15
CA ALA A 119 8.43 3.32 -8.13
C ALA A 119 8.62 2.31 -9.29
N ARG A 120 8.98 2.76 -10.49
CA ARG A 120 9.30 1.86 -11.62
C ARG A 120 10.54 1.03 -11.33
N GLU A 121 11.58 1.63 -10.75
CA GLU A 121 12.80 0.91 -10.35
C GLU A 121 12.50 -0.16 -9.31
N GLU A 122 11.66 0.11 -8.31
CA GLU A 122 11.25 -0.90 -7.31
C GLU A 122 10.49 -2.08 -7.94
N ILE A 123 9.58 -1.81 -8.89
CA ILE A 123 8.87 -2.86 -9.63
C ILE A 123 9.85 -3.69 -10.45
N GLU A 124 10.78 -3.06 -11.18
CA GLU A 124 11.79 -3.78 -11.96
C GLU A 124 12.69 -4.63 -11.05
N ASN A 125 13.14 -4.09 -9.92
CA ASN A 125 13.93 -4.81 -8.93
C ASN A 125 13.17 -6.00 -8.33
N TYR A 126 11.87 -5.81 -8.03
CA TYR A 126 11.00 -6.88 -7.55
C TYR A 126 10.91 -8.02 -8.57
N TRP A 127 10.68 -7.70 -9.85
CA TRP A 127 10.63 -8.72 -10.89
C TRP A 127 11.99 -9.39 -11.09
N ARG A 128 13.10 -8.65 -11.17
CA ARG A 128 14.44 -9.24 -11.28
C ARG A 128 14.70 -10.30 -10.20
N LYS A 129 14.37 -10.01 -8.94
CA LYS A 129 14.48 -10.98 -7.83
C LYS A 129 13.63 -12.23 -8.08
N LYS A 130 12.37 -12.05 -8.48
CA LYS A 130 11.44 -13.14 -8.76
C LYS A 130 11.83 -13.99 -9.97
N PHE A 131 12.51 -13.42 -10.96
CA PHE A 131 13.06 -14.15 -12.11
C PHE A 131 14.28 -14.98 -11.70
N VAL A 132 15.18 -14.41 -10.90
CA VAL A 132 16.33 -15.12 -10.32
C VAL A 132 15.88 -16.31 -9.46
N GLU A 133 14.88 -16.12 -8.60
CA GLU A 133 14.29 -17.21 -7.79
C GLU A 133 13.71 -18.35 -8.64
N LYS A 134 13.24 -18.04 -9.86
CA LYS A 134 12.70 -19.03 -10.80
C LYS A 134 13.75 -19.63 -11.75
N GLY A 135 14.99 -19.14 -11.72
CA GLY A 135 16.04 -19.55 -12.65
C GLY A 135 15.80 -19.12 -14.10
N ILE A 136 14.94 -18.11 -14.33
CA ILE A 136 14.62 -17.61 -15.68
C ILE A 136 15.42 -16.32 -15.91
N PRO A 137 16.17 -16.18 -17.01
CA PRO A 137 16.90 -14.94 -17.30
C PRO A 137 15.93 -13.77 -17.47
N TYR A 138 16.24 -12.64 -16.84
CA TYR A 138 15.42 -11.42 -16.95
C TYR A 138 15.60 -10.81 -18.35
N PRO A 139 14.52 -10.43 -19.05
CA PRO A 139 14.66 -9.77 -20.35
C PRO A 139 15.34 -8.41 -20.14
N GLU A 140 16.59 -8.31 -20.54
CA GLU A 140 17.25 -7.02 -20.63
C GLU A 140 16.53 -6.23 -21.71
N LYS A 141 15.82 -5.16 -21.32
CA LYS A 141 15.34 -4.18 -22.28
C LYS A 141 16.58 -3.67 -22.99
N ASP A 142 16.75 -4.00 -24.27
CA ASP A 142 17.86 -3.55 -25.10
C ASP A 142 18.00 -2.03 -24.97
N LYS A 143 18.95 -1.60 -24.13
CA LYS A 143 19.21 -0.19 -23.84
C LYS A 143 19.60 0.59 -25.10
N THR A 144 19.95 -0.13 -26.16
CA THR A 144 20.34 0.37 -27.47
C THR A 144 19.29 1.23 -28.17
N LYS A 145 17.99 1.13 -27.83
CA LYS A 145 16.94 1.96 -28.46
C LYS A 145 16.51 3.20 -27.65
N ALA A 146 16.94 3.34 -26.38
CA ALA A 146 16.57 4.49 -25.54
C ALA A 146 17.56 5.66 -25.64
N ALA A 147 18.80 5.42 -26.09
CA ALA A 147 19.78 6.49 -26.29
C ALA A 147 19.55 7.33 -27.57
N THR A 148 18.74 6.85 -28.51
CA THR A 148 18.51 7.52 -29.82
C THR A 148 17.16 8.25 -29.90
N ALA A 149 16.33 8.23 -28.86
CA ALA A 149 14.97 8.79 -28.88
C ALA A 149 14.69 9.85 -27.80
N SER A 150 15.70 10.59 -27.38
CA SER A 150 15.50 11.89 -26.71
C SER A 150 15.79 13.03 -27.70
N PRO A 151 14.86 13.38 -28.61
CA PRO A 151 14.89 14.70 -29.21
C PRO A 151 14.43 15.69 -28.13
N ASP A 152 15.41 16.43 -27.61
CA ASP A 152 15.30 17.81 -27.19
C ASP A 152 13.88 18.40 -27.18
N SER A 153 13.18 18.25 -26.06
CA SER A 153 11.91 18.94 -25.78
C SER A 153 12.15 20.35 -25.22
N SER A 154 13.21 21.00 -25.69
CA SER A 154 13.52 22.41 -25.47
C SER A 154 13.16 23.24 -26.71
N LYS A 155 11.89 23.27 -27.12
CA LYS A 155 11.39 24.30 -28.03
C LYS A 155 9.91 24.62 -27.83
N VAL A 156 9.68 25.73 -27.13
CA VAL A 156 8.73 26.82 -27.46
C VAL A 156 7.25 26.46 -27.65
N VAL A 157 6.42 26.80 -26.65
CA VAL A 157 5.16 27.54 -26.82
C VAL A 157 5.02 28.45 -25.58
N SER A 158 5.57 29.66 -25.67
CA SER A 158 4.83 30.94 -25.70
C SER A 158 3.78 31.10 -24.60
N GLU A 159 4.17 31.90 -23.61
CA GLU A 159 3.34 32.85 -22.86
C GLU A 159 2.07 33.27 -23.63
N ASN A 160 0.92 33.20 -22.96
CA ASN A 160 -0.28 33.89 -23.39
C ASN A 160 -0.76 34.78 -22.23
N PRO A 161 -0.30 36.05 -22.14
CA PRO A 161 -0.74 36.98 -21.13
C PRO A 161 -2.03 37.68 -21.60
N ASN A 162 -3.19 37.07 -21.34
CA ASN A 162 -4.45 37.83 -21.29
C ASN A 162 -5.56 37.03 -20.60
N LEU A 163 -5.77 37.30 -19.31
CA LEU A 163 -7.07 37.15 -18.67
C LEU A 163 -7.10 37.98 -17.39
N THR A 164 -6.97 39.28 -17.58
CA THR A 164 -7.69 40.28 -16.78
C THR A 164 -9.15 40.23 -17.20
N GLU A 165 -10.06 39.79 -16.32
CA GLU A 165 -11.38 40.41 -16.17
C GLU A 165 -12.07 39.93 -14.87
N THR A 166 -11.98 40.80 -13.87
CA THR A 166 -13.08 41.28 -13.03
C THR A 166 -14.42 40.53 -13.12
N ARG A 167 -14.86 39.95 -11.99
CA ARG A 167 -16.28 39.96 -11.63
C ARG A 167 -16.49 40.00 -10.11
N THR A 168 -16.32 41.19 -9.56
CA THR A 168 -17.10 41.69 -8.42
C THR A 168 -18.58 41.71 -8.83
N GLY A 169 -19.48 41.17 -8.00
CA GLY A 169 -20.91 41.28 -8.29
C GLY A 169 -21.84 40.46 -7.39
N ARG A 170 -22.07 41.01 -6.19
CA ARG A 170 -23.29 40.94 -5.38
C ARG A 170 -23.52 39.71 -4.49
#